data_AF-A0A966WNU5-F1
#
_entry.id   AF-A0A966WNU5-F1
#
_cell.length_a   1.000
_cell.length_b   1.000
_cell.length_c   1.000
_cell.angle_alpha   90.00
_cell.angle_beta   90.00
_cell.angle_gamma   90.00
#
_symmetry.space_group_name_H-M   'P 1'
#
loop_
_entity.id
_entity.type
_entity.pdbx_description
1 polymer ?
#
loop_
_entity_poly.entity_id
_entity_poly.type
_entity_poly.pdbx_seq_one_letter_code
_entity_poly.pdbx_strand_id
1 'polypeptide(L)'
;MAIALLPVLYCRGGFQDEPLQATQKRFFHTTDDYLQLLQQCQSLCANHPDRSIGIAAHSLRAASPSDIQAVIEQAGPALSSAPVHIHIAEQIKEVENCLQVNGARPVDWLFDSCDVSERWCLIHAIHISEAERSLIAKNGATVGLCPTTEANLGDGIFPAAEFL
;
A
#
# COMPACT_ATOMS: atom_id res chain seq x y z
N MET A 1 -18.69 0.40 17.27
CA MET A 1 -17.41 0.90 16.73
C MET A 1 -17.23 0.21 15.41
N ALA A 2 -17.22 0.95 14.31
CA ALA A 2 -17.05 0.35 12.99
C ALA A 2 -15.61 -0.12 12.79
N ILE A 3 -15.41 -1.21 12.05
CA ILE A 3 -14.09 -1.79 11.75
C ILE A 3 -14.00 -2.03 10.24
N ALA A 4 -12.87 -1.65 9.64
CA ALA A 4 -12.51 -2.01 8.28
C ALA A 4 -11.47 -3.15 8.31
N LEU A 5 -11.77 -4.27 7.65
CA LEU A 5 -10.83 -5.37 7.46
C LEU A 5 -9.99 -5.12 6.21
N LEU A 6 -8.67 -5.10 6.36
CA LEU A 6 -7.72 -4.87 5.27
C LEU A 6 -6.78 -6.09 5.14
N PRO A 7 -7.17 -7.15 4.41
CA PRO A 7 -6.24 -8.23 4.08
C PRO A 7 -5.04 -7.68 3.33
N VAL A 8 -3.83 -8.12 3.67
CA VAL A 8 -2.59 -7.54 3.15
C VAL A 8 -1.97 -8.43 2.08
N LEU A 9 -1.83 -7.92 0.87
CA LEU A 9 -1.12 -8.56 -0.24
C LEU A 9 0.38 -8.55 0.03
N TYR A 10 0.97 -9.73 -0.07
CA TYR A 10 2.40 -9.98 0.01
C TYR A 10 2.71 -11.13 -0.96
N CYS A 11 3.28 -10.83 -2.12
CA CYS A 11 3.51 -11.80 -3.20
C CYS A 11 4.96 -11.85 -3.70
N ARG A 12 5.86 -10.99 -3.20
CA ARG A 12 7.29 -10.99 -3.57
C ARG A 12 8.25 -10.67 -2.41
N GLY A 13 9.53 -11.02 -2.57
CA GLY A 13 10.55 -10.89 -1.51
C GLY A 13 11.38 -9.60 -1.52
N GLY A 14 11.19 -8.73 -2.51
CA GLY A 14 11.88 -7.45 -2.66
C GLY A 14 11.58 -6.84 -4.03
N PHE A 15 12.34 -5.82 -4.42
CA PHE A 15 12.14 -5.11 -5.69
C PHE A 15 12.53 -5.94 -6.93
N GLN A 16 13.35 -6.99 -6.77
CA GLN A 16 13.83 -7.84 -7.87
C GLN A 16 13.28 -9.27 -7.81
N ASP A 17 12.15 -9.48 -7.12
CA ASP A 17 11.57 -10.81 -6.89
C ASP A 17 12.54 -11.78 -6.22
N GLU A 18 13.30 -11.26 -5.25
CA GLU A 18 14.18 -12.08 -4.44
C GLU A 18 13.42 -13.22 -3.74
N PRO A 19 14.06 -14.38 -3.51
CA PRO A 19 13.44 -15.46 -2.76
C PRO A 19 12.98 -15.01 -1.38
N LEU A 20 11.78 -15.45 -0.99
CA LEU A 20 11.23 -15.16 0.33
C LEU A 20 12.10 -15.74 1.45
N GLN A 21 12.42 -14.89 2.41
CA GLN A 21 13.02 -15.29 3.68
C GLN A 21 12.05 -16.16 4.48
N ALA A 22 12.58 -17.02 5.35
CA ALA A 22 11.76 -17.92 6.16
C ALA A 22 10.67 -17.18 6.98
N THR A 23 10.96 -15.97 7.44
CA THR A 23 10.03 -15.10 8.17
C THR A 23 8.92 -14.53 7.29
N GLN A 24 9.19 -14.30 6.01
CA GLN A 24 8.23 -13.73 5.05
C GLN A 24 7.23 -14.77 4.53
N LYS A 25 7.60 -16.06 4.53
CA LYS A 25 6.78 -17.17 3.99
C LYS A 25 5.38 -17.25 4.60
N ARG A 26 5.20 -16.80 5.85
CA ARG A 26 3.90 -16.81 6.54
C ARG A 26 2.93 -15.74 6.02
N PHE A 27 3.43 -14.74 5.32
CA PHE A 27 2.63 -13.64 4.77
C PHE A 27 2.33 -13.84 3.29
N PHE A 28 3.08 -14.73 2.62
CA PHE A 28 2.98 -14.91 1.19
C PHE A 28 1.61 -15.41 0.75
N HIS A 29 1.10 -14.80 -0.33
CA HIS A 29 -0.05 -15.26 -1.08
C HIS A 29 0.29 -15.20 -2.58
N THR A 30 -0.23 -16.15 -3.36
CA THR A 30 -0.42 -15.90 -4.80
C THR A 30 -1.55 -14.90 -4.99
N THR A 31 -1.65 -14.26 -6.17
CA THR A 31 -2.75 -13.37 -6.50
C THR A 31 -4.12 -14.06 -6.34
N ASP A 32 -4.23 -15.31 -6.80
CA ASP A 32 -5.46 -16.10 -6.69
C ASP A 32 -5.84 -16.40 -5.24
N ASP A 33 -4.86 -16.80 -4.41
CA ASP A 33 -5.09 -17.05 -2.99
C ASP A 33 -5.55 -15.78 -2.26
N TYR A 34 -4.97 -14.63 -2.62
CA TYR A 34 -5.35 -13.34 -2.04
C TYR A 34 -6.76 -12.91 -2.46
N LEU A 35 -7.14 -13.11 -3.73
CA LEU A 35 -8.49 -12.82 -4.21
C LEU A 35 -9.54 -13.71 -3.52
N GLN A 36 -9.22 -14.99 -3.29
CA GLN A 36 -10.08 -15.88 -2.49
C GLN A 36 -10.23 -15.40 -1.05
N LEU A 37 -9.13 -14.94 -0.42
CA LEU A 37 -9.15 -14.35 0.92
C LEU A 37 -10.04 -13.09 0.96
N LEU A 38 -9.92 -12.20 -0.02
CA LEU A 38 -10.79 -11.02 -0.13
C LEU A 38 -12.26 -11.40 -0.20
N GLN A 39 -12.62 -12.40 -1.01
CA GLN A 39 -14.01 -12.87 -1.15
C GLN A 39 -14.55 -13.46 0.18
N GLN A 40 -13.72 -14.21 0.91
CA GLN A 40 -14.07 -14.74 2.22
C GLN A 40 -14.28 -13.62 3.24
N CYS A 41 -13.36 -12.67 3.32
CA CYS A 41 -13.45 -11.51 4.19
C CYS A 41 -14.67 -10.64 3.88
N GLN A 42 -14.99 -10.45 2.59
CA GLN A 42 -16.17 -9.72 2.15
C GLN A 42 -17.45 -10.40 2.66
N SER A 43 -17.52 -11.73 2.53
CA SER A 43 -18.67 -12.52 3.01
C SER A 43 -18.87 -12.40 4.52
N LEU A 44 -17.77 -12.30 5.29
CA LEU A 44 -17.80 -12.07 6.75
C LEU A 44 -18.26 -10.66 7.14
N CYS A 45 -18.14 -9.69 6.24
CA CYS A 45 -18.57 -8.30 6.47
C CYS A 45 -20.01 -8.05 6.01
N ALA A 46 -20.50 -8.76 4.98
CA ALA A 46 -21.76 -8.47 4.28
C ALA A 46 -23.01 -8.33 5.17
N ASN A 47 -23.09 -9.06 6.29
CA ASN A 47 -24.25 -9.06 7.19
C ASN A 47 -24.04 -8.21 8.47
N HIS A 48 -23.01 -7.37 8.49
CA HIS A 48 -22.64 -6.59 9.67
C HIS A 48 -22.46 -5.11 9.30
N PRO A 49 -23.41 -4.22 9.64
CA PRO A 49 -23.37 -2.81 9.21
C PRO A 49 -22.17 -2.03 9.76
N ASP A 50 -21.59 -2.49 10.87
CA ASP A 50 -20.39 -1.91 11.47
C ASP A 50 -19.08 -2.50 10.90
N ARG A 51 -19.14 -3.30 9.84
CA ARG A 51 -17.96 -3.93 9.23
C ARG A 51 -17.85 -3.56 7.77
N SER A 52 -16.67 -3.11 7.37
CA SER A 52 -16.30 -2.90 5.99
C SER A 52 -15.04 -3.70 5.65
N ILE A 53 -14.72 -3.77 4.36
CA ILE A 53 -13.52 -4.40 3.85
C ILE A 53 -12.83 -3.43 2.90
N GLY A 54 -11.50 -3.51 2.82
CA GLY A 54 -10.69 -2.87 1.79
C GLY A 54 -9.54 -3.77 1.35
N ILE A 55 -8.64 -3.18 0.58
CA ILE A 55 -7.46 -3.83 0.03
C ILE A 55 -6.24 -3.20 0.70
N ALA A 56 -5.22 -4.00 1.00
CA ALA A 56 -3.94 -3.47 1.42
C ALA A 56 -2.81 -4.20 0.70
N ALA A 57 -1.74 -3.49 0.39
CA ALA A 57 -0.46 -4.04 -0.03
C ALA A 57 0.55 -3.77 1.08
N HIS A 58 1.39 -4.76 1.40
CA HIS A 58 2.34 -4.57 2.51
C HIS A 58 3.30 -3.42 2.22
N SER A 59 3.90 -3.40 1.02
CA SER A 59 4.81 -2.35 0.53
C SER A 59 5.18 -2.66 -0.92
N LEU A 60 5.80 -1.72 -1.63
CA LEU A 60 6.32 -1.95 -2.99
C LEU A 60 7.43 -3.01 -3.09
N ARG A 61 8.06 -3.34 -1.95
CA ARG A 61 8.99 -4.47 -1.80
C ARG A 61 8.30 -5.83 -1.73
N ALA A 62 7.00 -5.86 -1.43
CA ALA A 62 6.22 -7.06 -1.17
C ALA A 62 5.07 -7.27 -2.15
N ALA A 63 4.73 -6.25 -2.95
CA ALA A 63 3.85 -6.33 -4.12
C ALA A 63 4.24 -5.21 -5.10
N SER A 64 4.43 -5.52 -6.37
CA SER A 64 4.70 -4.50 -7.39
C SER A 64 3.43 -3.69 -7.70
N PRO A 65 3.53 -2.48 -8.29
CA PRO A 65 2.37 -1.73 -8.76
C PRO A 65 1.49 -2.55 -9.71
N SER A 66 2.07 -3.37 -10.58
CA SER A 66 1.32 -4.28 -11.45
C SER A 66 0.57 -5.37 -10.67
N ASP A 67 1.15 -5.93 -9.61
CA ASP A 67 0.45 -6.91 -8.77
C ASP A 67 -0.76 -6.27 -8.07
N ILE A 68 -0.55 -5.06 -7.54
CA ILE A 68 -1.58 -4.29 -6.83
C ILE A 68 -2.73 -3.93 -7.78
N GLN A 69 -2.40 -3.40 -8.96
CA GLN A 69 -3.38 -3.05 -9.98
C GLN A 69 -4.16 -4.29 -10.45
N ALA A 70 -3.48 -5.41 -10.70
CA ALA A 70 -4.13 -6.66 -11.09
C ALA A 70 -5.12 -7.16 -10.02
N VAL A 71 -4.78 -7.02 -8.74
CA VAL A 71 -5.68 -7.34 -7.62
C VAL A 71 -6.87 -6.39 -7.60
N ILE A 72 -6.67 -5.08 -7.75
CA ILE A 72 -7.75 -4.09 -7.74
C ILE A 72 -8.75 -4.35 -8.88
N GLU A 73 -8.26 -4.66 -10.06
CA GLU A 73 -9.08 -4.98 -11.24
C GLU A 73 -9.90 -6.27 -11.04
N GLN A 74 -9.30 -7.29 -10.41
CA GLN A 74 -9.93 -8.60 -10.23
C GLN A 74 -10.78 -8.72 -8.96
N ALA A 75 -10.63 -7.80 -8.00
CA ALA A 75 -11.39 -7.76 -6.74
C ALA A 75 -12.91 -7.56 -6.95
N GLY A 76 -13.32 -7.14 -8.16
CA GLY A 76 -14.71 -7.04 -8.57
C GLY A 76 -15.40 -5.74 -8.12
N PRO A 77 -16.62 -5.50 -8.62
CA PRO A 77 -17.30 -4.20 -8.49
C PRO A 77 -17.61 -3.81 -7.04
N ALA A 78 -17.80 -4.79 -6.16
CA ALA A 78 -18.12 -4.55 -4.76
C ALA A 78 -16.92 -4.00 -3.94
N LEU A 79 -15.70 -4.10 -4.47
CA LEU A 79 -14.50 -3.49 -3.89
C LEU A 79 -13.97 -2.31 -4.72
N SER A 80 -14.69 -1.87 -5.74
CA SER A 80 -14.30 -0.77 -6.63
C SER A 80 -14.22 0.61 -5.97
N SER A 81 -14.83 0.78 -4.80
CA SER A 81 -14.76 2.01 -3.99
C SER A 81 -14.18 1.79 -2.60
N ALA A 82 -13.71 0.58 -2.29
CA ALA A 82 -13.19 0.23 -0.98
C ALA A 82 -11.85 0.94 -0.67
N PRO A 83 -11.45 1.19 0.58
CA PRO A 83 -10.15 1.80 0.85
C PRO A 83 -9.00 0.90 0.37
N VAL A 84 -7.90 1.52 -0.11
CA VAL A 84 -6.66 0.85 -0.52
C VAL A 84 -5.50 1.40 0.32
N HIS A 85 -4.78 0.53 1.03
CA HIS A 85 -3.67 0.95 1.91
C HIS A 85 -2.32 0.39 1.44
N ILE A 86 -1.25 1.15 1.61
CA ILE A 86 0.12 0.68 1.33
C ILE A 86 1.16 1.40 2.18
N HIS A 87 2.12 0.68 2.77
CA HIS A 87 3.33 1.32 3.32
C HIS A 87 4.26 1.74 2.19
N ILE A 88 4.66 3.01 2.18
CA ILE A 88 5.43 3.56 1.07
C ILE A 88 6.37 4.67 1.54
N ALA A 89 7.59 4.68 1.01
CA ALA A 89 8.60 5.71 1.27
C ALA A 89 8.85 5.98 2.77
N GLU A 90 8.72 4.94 3.61
CA GLU A 90 8.96 5.00 5.05
C GLU A 90 10.44 5.20 5.36
N GLN A 91 11.34 4.47 4.67
CA GLN A 91 12.78 4.51 4.91
C GLN A 91 13.58 4.94 3.67
N ILE A 92 14.66 5.71 3.86
CA ILE A 92 15.57 6.14 2.78
C ILE A 92 16.07 4.95 1.95
N LYS A 93 16.38 3.83 2.61
CA LYS A 93 16.83 2.59 1.93
C LYS A 93 15.80 2.05 0.94
N GLU A 94 14.51 2.19 1.22
CA GLU A 94 13.46 1.80 0.28
C GLU A 94 13.51 2.70 -0.96
N VAL A 95 13.63 4.02 -0.77
CA VAL A 95 13.73 5.00 -1.85
C VAL A 95 14.95 4.74 -2.73
N GLU A 96 16.12 4.56 -2.13
CA GLU A 96 17.37 4.27 -2.84
C GLU A 96 17.28 2.98 -3.65
N ASN A 97 16.76 1.91 -3.05
CA ASN A 97 16.59 0.63 -3.73
C ASN A 97 15.55 0.73 -4.87
N CYS A 98 14.45 1.45 -4.68
CA CYS A 98 13.43 1.64 -5.70
C CYS A 98 14.00 2.41 -6.90
N LEU A 99 14.76 3.48 -6.65
CA LEU A 99 15.47 4.23 -7.68
C LEU A 99 16.48 3.36 -8.42
N GLN A 100 17.25 2.55 -7.71
CA GLN A 100 18.26 1.69 -8.30
C GLN A 100 17.66 0.61 -9.20
N VAL A 101 16.56 -0.02 -8.78
CA VAL A 101 15.97 -1.17 -9.49
C VAL A 101 14.97 -0.73 -10.56
N ASN A 102 14.11 0.24 -10.25
CA ASN A 102 12.99 0.65 -11.10
C ASN A 102 13.22 1.98 -11.82
N GLY A 103 14.29 2.73 -11.48
CA GLY A 103 14.56 4.03 -12.08
C GLY A 103 13.63 5.16 -11.61
N ALA A 104 12.75 4.90 -10.64
CA ALA A 104 11.75 5.81 -10.12
C ALA A 104 11.71 5.77 -8.59
N ARG A 105 11.20 6.83 -7.96
CA ARG A 105 10.95 6.86 -6.52
C ARG A 105 9.69 6.05 -6.19
N PRO A 106 9.49 5.59 -4.94
CA PRO A 106 8.36 4.73 -4.59
C PRO A 106 7.00 5.28 -5.00
N VAL A 107 6.71 6.56 -4.73
CA VAL A 107 5.39 7.14 -5.03
C VAL A 107 5.25 7.32 -6.53
N ASP A 108 6.26 7.85 -7.22
CA ASP A 108 6.23 7.97 -8.69
C ASP A 108 5.99 6.60 -9.35
N TRP A 109 6.69 5.56 -8.90
CA TRP A 109 6.55 4.20 -9.42
C TRP A 109 5.15 3.61 -9.19
N LEU A 110 4.53 3.90 -8.05
CA LEU A 110 3.14 3.50 -7.78
C LEU A 110 2.17 4.21 -8.75
N PHE A 111 2.31 5.52 -8.92
CA PHE A 111 1.45 6.33 -9.78
C PHE A 111 1.59 6.01 -11.27
N ASP A 112 2.73 5.46 -11.71
CA ASP A 112 2.92 5.04 -13.10
C ASP A 112 2.01 3.87 -13.53
N SER A 113 1.55 3.05 -12.57
CA SER A 113 0.76 1.83 -12.87
C SER A 113 -0.59 1.76 -12.16
N CYS A 114 -0.80 2.54 -11.10
CA CYS A 114 -2.03 2.54 -10.31
C CYS A 114 -2.75 3.89 -10.44
N ASP A 115 -4.09 3.85 -10.54
CA ASP A 115 -4.95 5.03 -10.44
C ASP A 115 -5.13 5.43 -8.97
N VAL A 116 -4.07 6.01 -8.41
CA VAL A 116 -4.04 6.48 -7.01
C VAL A 116 -4.95 7.69 -6.88
N SER A 117 -5.97 7.57 -6.03
CA SER A 117 -7.06 8.52 -5.85
C SER A 117 -7.46 8.65 -4.37
N GLU A 118 -8.55 9.35 -4.06
CA GLU A 118 -9.06 9.58 -2.70
C GLU A 118 -9.33 8.34 -1.85
N ARG A 119 -9.50 7.17 -2.49
CA ARG A 119 -9.65 5.89 -1.77
C ARG A 119 -8.34 5.33 -1.22
N TRP A 120 -7.20 5.92 -1.58
CA TRP A 120 -5.89 5.44 -1.16
C TRP A 120 -5.42 6.09 0.14
N CYS A 121 -4.82 5.28 1.00
CA CYS A 121 -4.09 5.71 2.18
C CYS A 121 -2.63 5.24 2.07
N LEU A 122 -1.73 6.20 1.83
CA LEU A 122 -0.29 5.99 1.75
C LEU A 122 0.27 6.10 3.16
N ILE A 123 0.57 4.96 3.78
CA ILE A 123 1.08 4.90 5.15
C ILE A 123 2.54 5.36 5.16
N HIS A 124 2.86 6.22 6.12
CA HIS A 124 4.13 6.93 6.29
C HIS A 124 4.37 8.04 5.26
N ALA A 125 4.70 7.69 4.01
CA ALA A 125 5.08 8.62 2.95
C ALA A 125 6.14 9.67 3.38
N ILE A 126 7.07 9.30 4.27
CA ILE A 126 8.01 10.22 4.93
C ILE A 126 9.01 10.80 3.93
N HIS A 127 9.63 9.94 3.13
CA HIS A 127 10.69 10.32 2.21
C HIS A 127 10.16 10.56 0.80
N ILE A 128 9.31 11.56 0.65
CA ILE A 128 8.77 11.99 -0.64
C ILE A 128 9.43 13.28 -1.12
N SER A 129 9.56 13.42 -2.44
CA SER A 129 9.98 14.67 -3.09
C SER A 129 8.83 15.68 -3.14
N GLU A 130 9.14 16.93 -3.49
CA GLU A 130 8.12 17.97 -3.72
C GLU A 130 7.14 17.60 -4.85
N ALA A 131 7.64 16.92 -5.89
CA ALA A 131 6.82 16.45 -7.01
C ALA A 131 5.86 15.34 -6.55
N GLU A 132 6.36 14.32 -5.85
CA GLU A 132 5.53 13.25 -5.28
C GLU A 132 4.49 13.81 -4.30
N ARG A 133 4.89 14.77 -3.45
CA ARG A 133 3.98 15.45 -2.52
C ARG A 133 2.83 16.15 -3.24
N SER A 134 3.16 16.92 -4.28
CA SER A 134 2.17 17.61 -5.11
C SER A 134 1.24 16.63 -5.83
N LEU A 135 1.79 15.49 -6.26
CA LEU A 135 1.03 14.44 -6.95
C LEU A 135 0.03 13.77 -6.01
N ILE A 136 0.44 13.40 -4.79
CA ILE A 136 -0.44 12.83 -3.77
C ILE A 136 -1.58 13.81 -3.44
N ALA A 137 -1.25 15.07 -3.13
CA ALA A 137 -2.23 16.09 -2.77
C ALA A 137 -3.24 16.34 -3.90
N LYS A 138 -2.76 16.47 -5.14
CA LYS A 138 -3.60 16.69 -6.32
C LYS A 138 -4.61 15.57 -6.56
N ASN A 139 -4.24 14.32 -6.27
CA ASN A 139 -5.11 13.15 -6.48
C ASN A 139 -5.98 12.80 -5.26
N GLY A 140 -5.86 13.57 -4.16
CA GLY A 140 -6.70 13.42 -2.98
C GLY A 140 -6.38 12.21 -2.10
N ALA A 141 -5.27 11.51 -2.35
CA ALA A 141 -4.87 10.39 -1.51
C ALA A 141 -4.52 10.84 -0.09
N THR A 142 -4.90 10.03 0.90
CA THR A 142 -4.62 10.28 2.31
C THR A 142 -3.20 9.84 2.66
N VAL A 143 -2.47 10.62 3.47
CA VAL A 143 -1.21 10.18 4.08
C VAL A 143 -1.48 9.70 5.51
N GLY A 144 -1.21 8.42 5.77
CA GLY A 144 -1.40 7.78 7.06
C GLY A 144 -0.16 7.92 7.95
N LEU A 145 -0.11 8.98 8.76
CA LEU A 145 1.00 9.25 9.67
C LEU A 145 0.92 8.38 10.94
N CYS A 146 2.05 7.83 11.36
CA CYS A 146 2.21 6.99 12.56
C CYS A 146 3.31 7.54 13.49
N PRO A 147 3.21 8.78 14.02
CA PRO A 147 4.36 9.54 14.53
C PRO A 147 5.12 8.86 15.68
N THR A 148 4.41 8.12 16.54
CA THR A 148 5.05 7.39 17.65
C THR A 148 5.89 6.23 17.18
N THR A 149 5.43 5.50 16.16
CA THR A 149 6.17 4.39 15.55
C THR A 149 7.32 4.93 14.71
N GLU A 150 7.05 5.96 13.90
CA GLU A 150 8.04 6.60 13.03
C GLU A 150 9.21 7.19 13.83
N ALA A 151 8.91 7.80 14.99
CA ALA A 151 9.93 8.26 15.93
C ALA A 151 10.68 7.09 16.61
N ASN A 152 9.99 5.98 16.91
CA ASN A 152 10.61 4.81 17.54
C ASN A 152 11.59 4.10 16.61
N LEU A 153 11.25 4.00 15.32
CA LEU A 153 12.06 3.35 14.29
C LEU A 153 13.12 4.29 13.67
N GLY A 154 12.98 5.60 13.91
CA GLY A 154 13.91 6.61 13.40
C GLY A 154 13.76 6.86 11.91
N ASP A 155 12.53 6.76 11.39
CA ASP A 155 12.24 6.85 9.96
C ASP A 155 12.43 8.28 9.44
N GLY A 156 11.90 9.27 10.16
CA GLY A 156 12.05 10.68 9.81
C GLY A 156 10.82 11.49 10.20
N ILE A 157 10.66 12.65 9.57
CA ILE A 157 9.53 13.57 9.80
C ILE A 157 8.87 13.83 8.45
N PHE A 158 7.58 13.52 8.34
CA PHE A 158 6.79 13.87 7.16
C PHE A 158 6.67 15.41 7.03
N PRO A 159 6.87 15.99 5.82
CA PRO A 159 6.74 17.42 5.57
C PRO A 159 5.27 17.87 5.55
N ALA A 160 4.62 17.83 6.72
CA ALA A 160 3.18 18.06 6.86
C ALA A 160 2.76 19.49 6.51
N ALA A 161 3.58 20.48 6.85
CA ALA A 161 3.26 21.89 6.59
C ALA A 161 3.23 22.20 5.09
N GLU A 162 4.06 21.51 4.31
CA GLU A 162 4.13 21.65 2.86
C GLU A 162 3.15 20.74 2.11
N PHE A 163 2.48 19.80 2.81
CA PHE A 163 1.48 18.91 2.23
C PHE A 163 0.05 19.44 2.34
N LEU A 164 -0.25 20.22 3.40
CA LEU A 164 -1.55 20.85 3.65
C LEU A 164 -1.83 22.02 2.70
#